data_AF-A0A2D8R7B0-F1
#
_entry.id   AF-A0A2D8R7B0-F1
#
_cell.length_a   1.000
_cell.length_b   1.000
_cell.length_c   1.000
_cell.angle_alpha   90.00
_cell.angle_beta   90.00
_cell.angle_gamma   90.00
#
_symmetry.space_group_name_H-M   'P 1'
#
loop_
_entity.id
_entity.type
_entity.pdbx_description
1 polymer ?
#
loop_
_entity_poly.entity_id
_entity_poly.type
_entity_poly.pdbx_seq_one_letter_code
_entity_poly.pdbx_strand_id
1 'polypeptide(L)'
;MNLSTELVLFIHTYTVPLSFAAGLLFLLMLIHFSKTFAFAWLKLRIHLPIVGLLARLSKQLNQDSASGWFRAEQALCRAFRPFAIDLDRRISSYDQSVSYLRKCQELGRQRLSIMGWGVIAVMVFLEAIGFSYVLAGYTLPGASEALKQQGAVGIALLVSVLLVYMTHYSGHELHHNDLVKKIRIWFRQSGASAEQLEPNTQVSLANEDADNHEPAWCQLLNRVPTNADIMPSHRITIATVIMVTLIAVGATYVRGQVLEQDNLEQQRVEPSPVTTSTDLYAEFYLPAELQSEQRAIDSRLDDESRLADLKAGWGTFLVLAVIFIFLQILSIIMGYRTGFAAREAATARASIGRFRTRQHFLEFHEAKRTNVLMAAQAALEHLQTTMLKRAEAQGAAPDLLLRLQQAGERTFEKWLERETLPRPGYRPEDSATSQEAPARGGLQIVQAPGSGANAANQPDSILLDEAEIVSWMTRFGWSRERTVSALLKHRTRQFSASELSENAESDMLQNKLPFRKGRPRP
;
A
#
# COMPACT_ATOMS: atom_id res chain seq x y z
N MET A 1 -29.26 1.56 45.37
CA MET A 1 -28.16 1.11 44.48
C MET A 1 -27.57 2.34 43.83
N ASN A 2 -26.28 2.59 44.03
CA ASN A 2 -25.67 3.90 43.79
C ASN A 2 -25.29 4.06 42.32
N LEU A 3 -25.87 5.07 41.67
CA LEU A 3 -25.55 5.47 40.30
C LEU A 3 -24.04 5.68 40.08
N SER A 4 -23.31 6.07 41.14
CA SER A 4 -21.87 6.27 41.12
C SER A 4 -21.06 4.97 41.00
N THR A 5 -21.51 3.86 41.59
CA THR A 5 -20.79 2.58 41.51
C THR A 5 -20.96 1.93 40.14
N GLU A 6 -22.14 2.03 39.54
CA GLU A 6 -22.42 1.59 38.16
C GLU A 6 -21.60 2.39 37.13
N LEU A 7 -21.53 3.71 37.29
CA LEU A 7 -20.71 4.58 36.44
C LEU A 7 -19.22 4.26 36.53
N VAL A 8 -18.71 3.99 37.74
CA VAL A 8 -17.31 3.63 37.95
C VAL A 8 -16.99 2.25 37.36
N LEU A 9 -17.88 1.27 37.49
CA LEU A 9 -17.72 -0.05 36.88
C LEU A 9 -17.79 0.01 35.35
N PHE A 10 -18.71 0.80 34.80
CA PHE A 10 -18.80 1.09 33.37
C PHE A 10 -17.50 1.74 32.87
N ILE A 11 -17.06 2.84 33.50
CA ILE A 11 -15.81 3.52 33.14
C ILE A 11 -14.62 2.55 33.22
N HIS A 12 -14.50 1.75 34.28
CA HIS A 12 -13.38 0.80 34.41
C HIS A 12 -13.42 -0.33 33.37
N THR A 13 -14.61 -0.80 32.98
CA THR A 13 -14.79 -1.85 31.98
C THR A 13 -14.43 -1.37 30.57
N TYR A 14 -14.76 -0.12 30.23
CA TYR A 14 -14.46 0.45 28.91
C TYR A 14 -13.10 1.17 28.84
N THR A 15 -12.50 1.56 29.97
CA THR A 15 -11.17 2.23 29.99
C THR A 15 -10.03 1.32 29.59
N VAL A 16 -10.06 0.03 29.94
CA VAL A 16 -9.00 -0.93 29.54
C VAL A 16 -8.95 -1.10 28.01
N PRO A 17 -10.05 -1.43 27.30
CA PRO A 17 -10.01 -1.52 25.83
C PRO A 17 -9.76 -0.16 25.17
N LEU A 18 -10.27 0.94 25.72
CA LEU A 18 -10.03 2.29 25.19
C LEU A 18 -8.57 2.73 25.35
N SER A 19 -7.93 2.39 26.48
CA SER A 19 -6.51 2.68 26.73
C SER A 19 -5.60 1.84 25.85
N PHE A 20 -5.95 0.58 25.61
CA PHE A 20 -5.24 -0.27 24.65
C PHE A 20 -5.37 0.28 23.23
N ALA A 21 -6.57 0.67 22.81
CA ALA A 21 -6.81 1.31 21.51
C ALA A 21 -6.05 2.64 21.38
N ALA A 22 -6.03 3.47 22.44
CA ALA A 22 -5.29 4.73 22.47
C ALA A 22 -3.77 4.52 22.43
N GLY A 23 -3.25 3.53 23.17
CA GLY A 23 -1.83 3.15 23.14
C GLY A 23 -1.41 2.60 21.78
N LEU A 24 -2.26 1.79 21.14
CA LEU A 24 -2.05 1.30 19.78
C LEU A 24 -2.08 2.46 18.77
N LEU A 25 -3.04 3.38 18.88
CA LEU A 25 -3.09 4.59 18.05
C LEU A 25 -1.85 5.46 18.24
N PHE A 26 -1.37 5.62 19.47
CA PHE A 26 -0.14 6.34 19.77
C PHE A 26 1.10 5.67 19.16
N LEU A 27 1.21 4.34 19.27
CA LEU A 27 2.28 3.57 18.64
C LEU A 27 2.23 3.68 17.11
N LEU A 28 1.04 3.55 16.52
CA LEU A 28 0.81 3.73 15.09
C LEU A 28 1.13 5.16 14.64
N MET A 29 0.83 6.17 15.48
CA MET A 29 1.21 7.55 15.25
C MET A 29 2.74 7.70 15.24
N LEU A 30 3.46 7.11 16.19
CA LEU A 30 4.92 7.11 16.21
C LEU A 30 5.53 6.42 14.97
N ILE A 31 4.96 5.29 14.54
CA ILE A 31 5.39 4.60 13.31
C ILE A 31 5.11 5.47 12.08
N HIS A 32 3.93 6.09 12.01
CA HIS A 32 3.52 6.96 10.90
C HIS A 32 4.42 8.20 10.78
N PHE A 33 4.76 8.83 11.90
CA PHE A 33 5.62 10.02 11.95
C PHE A 33 7.10 9.71 12.19
N SER A 34 7.51 8.45 12.04
CA SER A 34 8.85 7.96 12.38
C SER A 34 9.99 8.77 11.75
N LYS A 35 9.85 9.19 10.48
CA LYS A 35 10.88 10.00 9.80
C LYS A 35 11.01 11.42 10.34
N THR A 36 9.87 12.08 10.59
CA THR A 36 9.84 13.42 11.19
C THR A 36 10.39 13.37 12.60
N PHE A 37 10.00 12.35 13.36
CA PHE A 37 10.54 12.09 14.70
C PHE A 37 12.04 11.79 14.67
N ALA A 38 12.52 10.96 13.73
CA ALA A 38 13.94 10.65 13.60
C ALA A 38 14.78 11.90 13.30
N PHE A 39 14.28 12.81 12.45
CA PHE A 39 14.96 14.08 12.19
C PHE A 39 14.92 15.02 13.41
N ALA A 40 13.78 15.12 14.10
CA ALA A 40 13.66 15.89 15.33
C ALA A 40 14.58 15.35 16.45
N TRP A 41 14.64 14.03 16.59
CA TRP A 41 15.52 13.32 17.52
C TRP A 41 17.00 13.52 17.18
N LEU A 42 17.35 13.50 15.89
CA LEU A 42 18.71 13.85 15.45
C LEU A 42 19.06 15.29 15.87
N LYS A 43 18.19 16.26 15.60
CA LYS A 43 18.39 17.66 16.02
C LYS A 43 18.59 17.76 17.54
N LEU A 44 17.75 17.09 18.31
CA LEU A 44 17.87 17.04 19.77
C LEU A 44 19.21 16.45 20.20
N ARG A 45 19.59 15.28 19.67
CA ARG A 45 20.84 14.59 20.00
C ARG A 45 22.10 15.37 19.63
N ILE A 46 22.05 16.19 18.58
CA ILE A 46 23.17 17.04 18.17
C ILE A 46 23.40 18.18 19.18
N HIS A 47 22.33 18.83 19.63
CA HIS A 47 22.40 20.05 20.44
C HIS A 47 22.49 19.82 21.96
N LEU A 48 22.48 18.57 22.43
CA LEU A 48 22.67 18.27 23.85
C LEU A 48 24.08 18.73 24.33
N PRO A 49 24.18 19.61 25.35
CA PRO A 49 25.43 20.29 25.68
C PRO A 49 26.53 19.37 26.23
N ILE A 50 26.17 18.28 26.93
CA ILE A 50 27.13 17.42 27.64
C ILE A 50 27.37 16.09 26.91
N VAL A 51 26.30 15.44 26.45
CA VAL A 51 26.34 14.10 25.82
C VAL A 51 26.08 14.16 24.30
N GLY A 52 25.88 15.36 23.76
CA GLY A 52 25.51 15.53 22.37
C GLY A 52 26.61 15.14 21.40
N LEU A 53 26.18 14.82 20.18
CA LEU A 53 27.09 14.47 19.10
C LEU A 53 28.14 15.57 18.87
N LEU A 54 27.71 16.84 18.94
CA LEU A 54 28.59 18.00 18.75
C LEU A 54 29.68 18.10 19.82
N ALA A 55 29.33 17.96 21.10
CA ALA A 55 30.27 18.04 22.22
C ALA A 55 31.32 16.92 22.17
N ARG A 56 30.95 15.75 21.63
CA ARG A 56 31.85 14.63 21.41
C ARG A 56 32.74 14.83 20.18
N LEU A 57 32.17 15.23 19.04
CA LEU A 57 32.89 15.39 17.77
C LEU A 57 33.88 16.56 17.81
N SER A 58 33.54 17.64 18.50
CA SER A 58 34.40 18.82 18.65
C SER A 58 35.72 18.56 19.41
N LYS A 59 35.91 17.38 20.01
CA LYS A 59 37.17 16.95 20.61
C LYS A 59 38.12 16.29 19.61
N GLN A 60 37.64 15.93 18.42
CA GLN A 60 38.40 15.18 17.42
C GLN A 60 38.96 16.12 16.36
N LEU A 61 40.21 16.57 16.53
CA LEU A 61 40.88 17.49 15.60
C LEU A 61 41.65 16.77 14.48
N ASN A 62 41.44 15.47 14.31
CA ASN A 62 42.12 14.67 13.29
C ASN A 62 41.57 15.00 11.89
N GLN A 63 42.45 15.46 11.01
CA GLN A 63 42.16 15.71 9.61
C GLN A 63 42.37 14.44 8.77
N ASP A 64 41.59 14.32 7.70
CA ASP A 64 41.81 13.32 6.67
C ASP A 64 42.66 13.91 5.53
N SER A 65 43.88 13.39 5.36
CA SER A 65 44.87 13.92 4.42
C SER A 65 44.43 13.86 2.96
N ALA A 66 43.50 12.95 2.61
CA ALA A 66 43.03 12.78 1.24
C ALA A 66 41.91 13.75 0.85
N SER A 67 41.09 14.19 1.81
CA SER A 67 39.88 14.95 1.53
C SER A 67 39.97 16.41 1.96
N GLY A 68 40.93 16.76 2.82
CA GLY A 68 41.05 18.10 3.42
C GLY A 68 40.01 18.41 4.50
N TRP A 69 39.07 17.49 4.77
CA TRP A 69 38.02 17.66 5.79
C TRP A 69 38.42 17.07 7.13
N PHE A 70 37.89 17.62 8.22
CA PHE A 70 38.06 17.04 9.54
C PHE A 70 37.16 15.81 9.71
N ARG A 71 37.64 14.77 10.39
CA ARG A 71 36.83 13.54 10.66
C ARG A 71 35.55 13.87 11.41
N ALA A 72 35.61 14.85 12.31
CA ALA A 72 34.46 15.36 13.05
C ALA A 72 33.38 15.96 12.13
N GLU A 73 33.78 16.80 11.18
CA GLU A 73 32.88 17.39 10.18
C GLU A 73 32.26 16.30 9.30
N GLN A 74 33.07 15.36 8.80
CA GLN A 74 32.57 14.24 7.99
C GLN A 74 31.53 13.39 8.76
N ALA A 75 31.77 13.10 10.04
CA ALA A 75 30.85 12.33 10.86
C ALA A 75 29.51 13.05 11.07
N LEU A 76 29.53 14.36 11.26
CA LEU A 76 28.32 15.18 11.36
C LEU A 76 27.56 15.20 10.03
N CYS A 77 28.25 15.45 8.92
CA CYS A 77 27.63 15.48 7.60
C CYS A 77 27.03 14.11 7.22
N ARG A 78 27.69 13.01 7.57
CA ARG A 78 27.15 11.64 7.39
C ARG A 78 25.85 11.41 8.16
N ALA A 79 25.66 12.04 9.32
CA ALA A 79 24.43 11.90 10.09
C ALA A 79 23.22 12.58 9.40
N PHE A 80 23.44 13.69 8.67
CA PHE A 80 22.39 14.39 7.93
C PHE A 80 22.15 13.83 6.51
N ARG A 81 23.15 13.17 5.92
CA ARG A 81 23.10 12.56 4.58
C ARG A 81 21.81 11.76 4.26
N PRO A 82 21.34 10.81 5.09
CA PRO A 82 20.18 10.00 4.73
C PRO A 82 18.90 10.83 4.58
N PHE A 83 18.78 11.95 5.30
CA PHE A 83 17.62 12.84 5.19
C PHE A 83 17.64 13.63 3.88
N ALA A 84 18.81 14.16 3.50
CA ALA A 84 18.98 14.89 2.23
C ALA A 84 18.75 13.99 1.01
N ILE A 85 19.38 12.81 0.97
CA ILE A 85 19.26 11.87 -0.17
C ILE A 85 17.83 11.33 -0.32
N ASP A 86 17.12 11.04 0.78
CA ASP A 86 15.71 10.60 0.67
C ASP A 86 14.80 11.70 0.09
N LEU A 87 15.09 12.98 0.37
CA LEU A 87 14.38 14.12 -0.20
C LEU A 87 14.69 14.27 -1.70
N ASP A 88 15.97 14.25 -2.08
CA ASP A 88 16.38 14.36 -3.49
C ASP A 88 15.81 13.23 -4.34
N ARG A 89 15.85 11.99 -3.84
CA ARG A 89 15.24 10.82 -4.50
C ARG A 89 13.73 10.98 -4.67
N ARG A 90 13.01 11.54 -3.69
CA ARG A 90 11.56 11.77 -3.79
C ARG A 90 11.23 12.79 -4.87
N ILE A 91 12.04 13.84 -4.97
CA ILE A 91 11.87 14.90 -5.97
C ILE A 91 12.09 14.32 -7.37
N SER A 92 13.17 13.58 -7.59
CA SER A 92 13.48 13.01 -8.91
C SER A 92 12.52 11.89 -9.35
N SER A 93 12.04 11.06 -8.42
CA SER A 93 11.11 9.95 -8.73
C SER A 93 9.65 10.39 -8.93
N TYR A 94 9.31 11.67 -8.80
CA TYR A 94 7.92 12.14 -8.91
C TYR A 94 7.32 11.86 -10.29
N ASP A 95 8.01 12.29 -11.35
CA ASP A 95 7.50 12.19 -12.72
C ASP A 95 7.34 10.72 -13.14
N GLN A 96 8.30 9.87 -12.77
CA GLN A 96 8.23 8.42 -12.96
C GLN A 96 7.04 7.78 -12.23
N SER A 97 6.79 8.18 -10.98
CA SER A 97 5.66 7.66 -10.21
C SER A 97 4.32 8.08 -10.80
N VAL A 98 4.21 9.32 -11.30
CA VAL A 98 2.99 9.82 -11.96
C VAL A 98 2.76 9.09 -13.28
N SER A 99 3.81 8.91 -14.08
CA SER A 99 3.74 8.17 -15.35
C SER A 99 3.33 6.72 -15.12
N TYR A 100 3.94 6.04 -14.15
CA TYR A 100 3.58 4.68 -13.75
C TYR A 100 2.09 4.55 -13.42
N LEU A 101 1.58 5.43 -12.54
CA LEU A 101 0.17 5.40 -12.14
C LEU A 101 -0.78 5.75 -13.29
N ARG A 102 -0.36 6.61 -14.23
CA ARG A 102 -1.14 6.95 -15.42
C ARG A 102 -1.28 5.74 -16.33
N LYS A 103 -0.19 5.01 -16.59
CA LYS A 103 -0.19 3.78 -17.39
C LYS A 103 -1.01 2.66 -16.75
N CYS A 104 -0.95 2.52 -15.42
CA CYS A 104 -1.81 1.61 -14.67
C CYS A 104 -3.30 2.01 -14.62
N GLN A 105 -3.66 3.23 -15.05
CA GLN A 105 -5.01 3.79 -14.89
C GLN A 105 -5.44 3.97 -13.42
N GLU A 106 -4.48 4.20 -12.51
CA GLU A 106 -4.71 4.30 -11.05
C GLU A 106 -4.31 5.66 -10.44
N LEU A 107 -4.00 6.66 -11.26
CA LEU A 107 -3.53 7.99 -10.81
C LEU A 107 -4.46 8.69 -9.81
N GLY A 108 -5.77 8.59 -10.00
CA GLY A 108 -6.76 9.22 -9.12
C GLY A 108 -7.05 8.45 -7.82
N ARG A 109 -6.49 7.25 -7.65
CA ARG A 109 -6.83 6.35 -6.54
C ARG A 109 -5.95 6.64 -5.33
N GLN A 110 -6.49 6.37 -4.14
CA GLN A 110 -5.79 6.58 -2.88
C GLN A 110 -5.93 5.33 -2.02
N ARG A 111 -4.86 4.98 -1.30
CA ARG A 111 -4.95 3.93 -0.29
C ARG A 111 -5.89 4.40 0.81
N LEU A 112 -6.72 3.48 1.33
CA LEU A 112 -7.57 3.78 2.48
C LEU A 112 -6.68 4.25 3.63
N SER A 113 -7.00 5.42 4.18
CA SER A 113 -6.27 5.96 5.34
C SER A 113 -6.53 5.09 6.57
N ILE A 114 -5.63 5.13 7.55
CA ILE A 114 -5.82 4.42 8.83
C ILE A 114 -7.13 4.87 9.50
N MET A 115 -7.47 6.17 9.39
CA MET A 115 -8.76 6.70 9.86
C MET A 115 -9.94 6.11 9.10
N GLY A 116 -9.83 5.94 7.78
CA GLY A 116 -10.85 5.28 6.96
C GLY A 116 -11.08 3.83 7.38
N TRP A 117 -10.00 3.08 7.66
CA TRP A 117 -10.09 1.73 8.24
C TRP A 117 -10.80 1.74 9.58
N GLY A 118 -10.49 2.70 10.46
CA GLY A 118 -11.15 2.87 11.75
C GLY A 118 -12.66 3.14 11.62
N VAL A 119 -13.06 4.05 10.72
CA VAL A 119 -14.47 4.37 10.49
C VAL A 119 -15.25 3.16 9.98
N ILE A 120 -14.71 2.42 9.00
CA ILE A 120 -15.36 1.20 8.48
C ILE A 120 -15.47 0.14 9.58
N ALA A 121 -14.40 -0.07 10.35
CA ALA A 121 -14.39 -1.03 11.45
C ALA A 121 -15.45 -0.68 12.51
N VAL A 122 -15.54 0.59 12.92
CA VAL A 122 -16.55 1.05 13.88
C VAL A 122 -17.96 0.89 13.32
N MET A 123 -18.18 1.24 12.05
CA MET A 123 -19.49 1.13 11.40
C MET A 123 -20.00 -0.32 11.39
N VAL A 124 -19.18 -1.27 10.94
CA VAL A 124 -19.53 -2.70 10.92
C VAL A 124 -19.65 -3.26 12.34
N PHE A 125 -18.81 -2.80 13.27
CA PHE A 125 -18.88 -3.21 14.66
C PHE A 125 -20.19 -2.81 15.35
N LEU A 126 -20.63 -1.57 15.19
CA LEU A 126 -21.90 -1.10 15.74
C LEU A 126 -23.09 -1.93 15.26
N GLU A 127 -23.05 -2.35 14.00
CA GLU A 127 -24.04 -3.23 13.42
C GLU A 127 -23.95 -4.67 13.98
N ALA A 128 -22.74 -5.21 14.12
CA ALA A 128 -22.52 -6.56 14.61
C ALA A 128 -22.97 -6.73 16.08
N ILE A 129 -22.92 -5.67 16.91
CA ILE A 129 -23.38 -5.70 18.31
C ILE A 129 -24.84 -6.17 18.41
N GLY A 130 -25.71 -5.63 17.54
CA GLY A 130 -27.14 -5.93 17.61
C GLY A 130 -27.48 -7.38 17.26
N PHE A 131 -26.59 -8.10 16.59
CA PHE A 131 -26.74 -9.54 16.33
C PHE A 131 -25.98 -10.37 17.37
N SER A 132 -24.78 -9.93 17.74
CA SER A 132 -23.92 -10.68 18.65
C SER A 132 -24.50 -10.81 20.05
N TYR A 133 -25.31 -9.85 20.51
CA TYR A 133 -26.03 -9.95 21.78
C TYR A 133 -27.01 -11.13 21.77
N VAL A 134 -27.76 -11.25 20.68
CA VAL A 134 -28.70 -12.35 20.47
C VAL A 134 -27.93 -13.68 20.39
N LEU A 135 -26.82 -13.72 19.65
CA LEU A 135 -25.98 -14.91 19.54
C LEU A 135 -25.28 -15.29 20.86
N ALA A 136 -24.92 -14.33 21.70
CA ALA A 136 -24.34 -14.57 23.02
C ALA A 136 -25.32 -15.29 23.95
N GLY A 137 -26.62 -14.96 23.86
CA GLY A 137 -27.68 -15.67 24.59
C GLY A 137 -27.75 -17.16 24.26
N TYR A 138 -27.54 -17.53 22.99
CA TYR A 138 -27.54 -18.94 22.55
C TYR A 138 -26.22 -19.67 22.81
N THR A 139 -25.09 -18.98 22.63
CA THR A 139 -23.76 -19.59 22.76
C THR A 139 -23.33 -19.77 24.21
N LEU A 140 -23.86 -18.95 25.13
CA LEU A 140 -23.61 -19.01 26.57
C LEU A 140 -24.91 -19.25 27.35
N PRO A 141 -25.55 -20.43 27.19
CA PRO A 141 -26.79 -20.73 27.89
C PRO A 141 -26.53 -20.78 29.41
N GLY A 142 -27.35 -20.07 30.20
CA GLY A 142 -27.21 -20.01 31.66
C GLY A 142 -26.14 -19.06 32.20
N ALA A 143 -25.42 -18.33 31.33
CA ALA A 143 -24.52 -17.26 31.75
C ALA A 143 -25.29 -16.07 32.35
N SER A 144 -24.67 -15.36 33.29
CA SER A 144 -25.21 -14.10 33.81
C SER A 144 -25.38 -13.08 32.70
N GLU A 145 -26.31 -12.14 32.87
CA GLU A 145 -26.59 -11.10 31.88
C GLU A 145 -25.32 -10.28 31.54
N ALA A 146 -24.52 -9.96 32.55
CA ALA A 146 -23.23 -9.29 32.35
C ALA A 146 -22.25 -10.10 31.49
N LEU A 147 -22.21 -11.43 31.66
CA LEU A 147 -21.35 -12.31 30.85
C LEU A 147 -21.86 -12.44 29.41
N LYS A 148 -23.19 -12.46 29.20
CA LYS A 148 -23.78 -12.40 27.85
C LYS A 148 -23.44 -11.10 27.13
N GLN A 149 -23.54 -9.96 27.81
CA GLN A 149 -23.16 -8.65 27.26
C GLN A 149 -21.66 -8.61 26.90
N GLN A 150 -20.79 -9.14 27.76
CA GLN A 150 -19.35 -9.22 27.47
C GLN A 150 -19.06 -10.17 26.30
N GLY A 151 -19.73 -11.33 26.24
CA GLY A 151 -19.63 -12.30 25.15
C GLY A 151 -20.09 -11.70 23.82
N ALA A 152 -21.16 -10.90 23.83
CA ALA A 152 -21.68 -10.19 22.67
C ALA A 152 -20.64 -9.25 22.06
N VAL A 153 -19.93 -8.48 22.89
CA VAL A 153 -18.87 -7.58 22.43
C VAL A 153 -17.74 -8.38 21.76
N GLY A 154 -17.34 -9.51 22.35
CA GLY A 154 -16.31 -10.40 21.78
C GLY A 154 -16.70 -11.00 20.43
N ILE A 155 -17.92 -11.54 20.34
CA ILE A 155 -18.47 -12.12 19.10
C ILE A 155 -18.61 -11.04 18.02
N ALA A 156 -19.13 -9.86 18.36
CA ALA A 156 -19.24 -8.73 17.43
C ALA A 156 -17.89 -8.33 16.85
N LEU A 157 -16.86 -8.24 17.70
CA LEU A 157 -15.52 -7.86 17.27
C LEU A 157 -14.93 -8.88 16.28
N LEU A 158 -15.06 -10.18 16.58
CA LEU A 158 -14.58 -11.25 15.70
C LEU A 158 -15.26 -11.19 14.32
N VAL A 159 -16.59 -11.16 14.31
CA VAL A 159 -17.38 -11.12 13.08
C VAL A 159 -17.07 -9.85 12.27
N SER A 160 -16.91 -8.71 12.94
CA SER A 160 -16.61 -7.43 12.28
C SER A 160 -15.25 -7.42 11.59
N VAL A 161 -14.19 -7.89 12.27
CA VAL A 161 -12.85 -7.98 11.67
C VAL A 161 -12.88 -8.86 10.43
N LEU A 162 -13.55 -10.01 10.51
CA LEU A 162 -13.68 -10.95 9.40
C LEU A 162 -14.45 -10.34 8.22
N LEU A 163 -15.60 -9.70 8.49
CA LEU A 163 -16.43 -9.05 7.47
C LEU A 163 -15.69 -7.89 6.78
N VAL A 164 -15.08 -7.01 7.56
CA VAL A 164 -14.32 -5.86 7.04
C VAL A 164 -13.15 -6.32 6.17
N TYR A 165 -12.44 -7.36 6.60
CA TYR A 165 -11.37 -7.97 5.80
C TYR A 165 -11.92 -8.50 4.47
N MET A 166 -12.91 -9.40 4.51
CA MET A 166 -13.44 -10.04 3.30
C MET A 166 -14.10 -9.04 2.34
N THR A 167 -14.91 -8.10 2.83
CA THR A 167 -15.55 -7.08 2.00
C THR A 167 -14.55 -6.13 1.35
N HIS A 168 -13.50 -5.71 2.07
CA HIS A 168 -12.46 -4.87 1.49
C HIS A 168 -11.66 -5.62 0.41
N TYR A 169 -11.29 -6.89 0.64
CA TYR A 169 -10.58 -7.72 -0.34
C TYR A 169 -11.46 -8.05 -1.56
N SER A 170 -12.76 -8.27 -1.36
CA SER A 170 -13.74 -8.42 -2.44
C SER A 170 -13.79 -7.18 -3.34
N GLY A 171 -13.85 -5.99 -2.73
CA GLY A 171 -13.78 -4.73 -3.48
C GLY A 171 -12.50 -4.58 -4.31
N HIS A 172 -11.36 -4.99 -3.74
CA HIS A 172 -10.09 -5.01 -4.44
C HIS A 172 -10.08 -5.97 -5.64
N GLU A 173 -10.60 -7.19 -5.47
CA GLU A 173 -10.73 -8.19 -6.54
C GLU A 173 -11.61 -7.67 -7.68
N LEU A 174 -12.73 -7.01 -7.36
CA LEU A 174 -13.61 -6.39 -8.35
C LEU A 174 -12.89 -5.35 -9.22
N HIS A 175 -12.13 -4.43 -8.59
CA HIS A 175 -11.35 -3.43 -9.32
C HIS A 175 -10.26 -4.07 -10.19
N HIS A 176 -9.55 -5.06 -9.65
CA HIS A 176 -8.57 -5.82 -10.41
C HIS A 176 -9.18 -6.44 -11.67
N ASN A 177 -10.35 -7.08 -11.53
CA ASN A 177 -11.06 -7.70 -12.64
C ASN A 177 -11.53 -6.68 -13.70
N ASP A 178 -11.90 -5.47 -13.30
CA ASP A 178 -12.26 -4.41 -14.24
C ASP A 178 -11.06 -3.98 -15.09
N LEU A 179 -9.86 -3.91 -14.52
CA LEU A 179 -8.63 -3.68 -15.29
C LEU A 179 -8.34 -4.84 -16.25
N VAL A 180 -8.48 -6.09 -15.81
CA VAL A 180 -8.29 -7.27 -16.66
C VAL A 180 -9.27 -7.28 -17.84
N LYS A 181 -10.55 -6.97 -17.60
CA LYS A 181 -11.55 -6.82 -18.66
C LYS A 181 -11.16 -5.70 -19.64
N LYS A 182 -10.69 -4.57 -19.13
CA LYS A 182 -10.25 -3.42 -19.93
C LYS A 182 -9.06 -3.77 -20.82
N ILE A 183 -8.04 -4.47 -20.29
CA ILE A 183 -6.91 -4.99 -21.07
C ILE A 183 -7.42 -5.84 -22.24
N ARG A 184 -8.33 -6.79 -21.98
CA ARG A 184 -8.87 -7.67 -23.00
C ARG A 184 -9.68 -6.94 -24.07
N ILE A 185 -10.48 -5.95 -23.68
CA ILE A 185 -11.25 -5.12 -24.63
C ILE A 185 -10.29 -4.34 -25.54
N TRP A 186 -9.28 -3.69 -24.97
CA TRP A 186 -8.29 -2.94 -25.73
C TRP A 186 -7.42 -3.82 -26.62
N PHE A 187 -7.07 -5.02 -26.15
CA PHE A 187 -6.37 -6.02 -26.95
C PHE A 187 -7.21 -6.48 -28.16
N ARG A 188 -8.51 -6.75 -27.97
CA ARG A 188 -9.41 -7.10 -29.09
C ARG A 188 -9.56 -5.97 -30.12
N GLN A 189 -9.48 -4.72 -29.66
CA GLN A 189 -9.56 -3.54 -30.52
C GLN A 189 -8.27 -3.23 -31.28
N SER A 190 -7.11 -3.70 -30.79
CA SER A 190 -5.82 -3.42 -31.44
C SER A 190 -5.56 -4.27 -32.68
N GLY A 191 -6.30 -5.38 -32.86
CA GLY A 191 -6.08 -6.33 -33.96
C GLY A 191 -4.80 -7.16 -33.80
N ALA A 192 -4.18 -7.13 -32.61
CA ALA A 192 -2.99 -7.90 -32.28
C ALA A 192 -3.26 -9.43 -32.24
N SER A 193 -2.24 -10.22 -32.56
CA SER A 193 -2.30 -11.68 -32.50
C SER A 193 -2.34 -12.17 -31.05
N ALA A 194 -2.97 -13.32 -30.81
CA ALA A 194 -3.07 -13.93 -29.47
C ALA A 194 -1.71 -14.16 -28.79
N GLU A 195 -0.66 -14.43 -29.58
CA GLU A 195 0.73 -14.62 -29.10
C GLU A 195 1.32 -13.37 -28.45
N GLN A 196 0.79 -12.18 -28.76
CA GLN A 196 1.26 -10.92 -28.18
C GLN A 196 0.63 -10.64 -26.81
N LEU A 197 -0.29 -11.48 -26.35
CA LEU A 197 -1.00 -11.33 -25.08
C LEU A 197 -0.19 -11.95 -23.93
N GLU A 198 1.07 -11.51 -23.77
CA GLU A 198 1.97 -11.93 -22.70
C GLU A 198 2.51 -10.71 -21.95
N PRO A 199 2.52 -10.71 -20.60
CA PRO A 199 3.06 -9.60 -19.81
C PRO A 199 4.59 -9.59 -19.82
N ASN A 200 5.19 -8.43 -20.12
CA ASN A 200 6.61 -8.19 -19.88
C ASN A 200 6.86 -7.94 -18.38
N THR A 201 7.52 -8.91 -17.73
CA THR A 201 7.79 -8.86 -16.28
C THR A 201 8.95 -7.95 -15.87
N GLN A 202 9.73 -7.42 -16.83
CA GLN A 202 10.86 -6.54 -16.56
C GLN A 202 10.43 -5.09 -16.29
N VAL A 203 9.18 -4.73 -16.62
CA VAL A 203 8.63 -3.41 -16.36
C VAL A 203 8.36 -3.24 -14.86
N SER A 204 9.06 -2.28 -14.26
CA SER A 204 8.91 -1.92 -12.85
C SER A 204 8.79 -0.39 -12.71
N LEU A 205 8.53 0.10 -11.51
CA LEU A 205 8.57 1.52 -11.20
C LEU A 205 9.94 2.11 -11.50
N ALA A 206 11.04 1.37 -11.35
CA ALA A 206 12.39 1.85 -11.63
C ALA A 206 12.71 1.93 -13.14
N ASN A 207 12.14 1.01 -13.93
CA ASN A 207 12.35 0.91 -15.38
C ASN A 207 11.02 1.15 -16.13
N GLU A 208 10.30 2.19 -15.73
CA GLU A 208 8.94 2.46 -16.20
C GLU A 208 8.88 2.85 -17.69
N ASP A 209 9.99 3.32 -18.26
CA ASP A 209 10.11 3.74 -19.65
C ASP A 209 10.24 2.58 -20.65
N ALA A 210 10.50 1.35 -20.17
CA ALA A 210 10.82 0.20 -21.01
C ALA A 210 9.71 -0.13 -22.05
N ASP A 211 8.46 0.20 -21.74
CA ASP A 211 7.29 -0.06 -22.58
C ASP A 211 6.62 1.22 -23.13
N ASN A 212 7.33 2.36 -23.13
CA ASN A 212 6.81 3.62 -23.67
C ASN A 212 6.36 3.53 -25.13
N HIS A 213 7.00 2.63 -25.90
CA HIS A 213 6.70 2.41 -27.31
C HIS A 213 5.59 1.38 -27.56
N GLU A 214 5.19 0.65 -26.52
CA GLU A 214 4.14 -0.37 -26.61
C GLU A 214 2.74 0.26 -26.54
N PRO A 215 1.71 -0.40 -27.09
CA PRO A 215 0.34 0.10 -26.98
C PRO A 215 -0.15 0.09 -25.53
N ALA A 216 -1.16 0.93 -25.25
CA ALA A 216 -1.66 1.17 -23.89
C ALA A 216 -2.13 -0.10 -23.15
N TRP A 217 -2.60 -1.14 -23.87
CA TRP A 217 -3.01 -2.41 -23.27
C TRP A 217 -1.81 -3.24 -22.80
N CYS A 218 -0.69 -3.24 -23.52
CA CYS A 218 0.56 -3.86 -23.09
C CYS A 218 1.09 -3.15 -21.84
N GLN A 219 1.12 -1.81 -21.87
CA GLN A 219 1.57 -1.01 -20.73
C GLN A 219 0.76 -1.32 -19.46
N LEU A 220 -0.56 -1.49 -19.58
CA LEU A 220 -1.40 -1.87 -18.45
C LEU A 220 -1.14 -3.33 -18.01
N LEU A 221 -1.03 -4.26 -18.97
CA LEU A 221 -0.78 -5.69 -18.72
C LEU A 221 0.54 -5.94 -18.00
N ASN A 222 1.62 -5.23 -18.38
CA ASN A 222 2.95 -5.37 -17.77
C ASN A 222 2.96 -5.01 -16.27
N ARG A 223 1.99 -4.22 -15.80
CA ARG A 223 1.94 -3.70 -14.43
C ARG A 223 0.88 -4.38 -13.55
N VAL A 224 -0.12 -5.01 -14.14
CA VAL A 224 -1.22 -5.71 -13.42
C VAL A 224 -0.90 -7.21 -13.33
N PRO A 225 -0.91 -7.83 -12.14
CA PRO A 225 -0.62 -9.24 -11.98
C PRO A 225 -1.77 -10.10 -12.52
N THR A 226 -1.58 -10.77 -13.65
CA THR A 226 -2.64 -11.58 -14.28
C THR A 226 -2.33 -13.08 -14.24
N ASN A 227 -3.38 -13.90 -14.32
CA ASN A 227 -3.26 -15.33 -14.58
C ASN A 227 -2.83 -15.59 -16.04
N ALA A 228 -2.43 -16.82 -16.36
CA ALA A 228 -2.01 -17.22 -17.72
C ALA A 228 -3.04 -16.85 -18.81
N ASP A 229 -4.32 -17.11 -18.56
CA ASP A 229 -5.39 -16.81 -19.53
C ASP A 229 -5.90 -15.35 -19.48
N ILE A 230 -5.32 -14.50 -18.62
CA ILE A 230 -5.71 -13.09 -18.40
C ILE A 230 -7.24 -12.95 -18.25
N MET A 231 -7.81 -13.81 -17.40
CA MET A 231 -9.25 -13.86 -17.10
C MET A 231 -9.55 -13.26 -15.72
N PRO A 232 -10.70 -12.57 -15.57
CA PRO A 232 -11.14 -12.10 -14.26
C PRO A 232 -11.47 -13.29 -13.36
N SER A 233 -11.07 -13.20 -12.08
CA SER A 233 -11.34 -14.20 -11.05
C SER A 233 -12.24 -13.59 -9.98
N HIS A 234 -13.33 -14.24 -9.62
CA HIS A 234 -14.31 -13.76 -8.63
C HIS A 234 -14.35 -14.62 -7.35
N ARG A 235 -13.26 -15.32 -7.03
CA ARG A 235 -13.24 -16.30 -5.94
C ARG A 235 -13.51 -15.64 -4.59
N ILE A 236 -12.88 -14.51 -4.31
CA ILE A 236 -13.03 -13.80 -3.03
C ILE A 236 -14.42 -13.14 -2.96
N THR A 237 -14.87 -12.57 -4.07
CA THR A 237 -16.19 -11.93 -4.21
C THR A 237 -17.30 -12.94 -3.94
N ILE A 238 -17.25 -14.12 -4.57
CA ILE A 238 -18.23 -15.20 -4.36
C ILE A 238 -18.21 -15.68 -2.91
N ALA A 239 -17.03 -15.93 -2.34
CA ALA A 239 -16.91 -16.32 -0.93
C ALA A 239 -17.49 -15.26 0.02
N THR A 240 -17.27 -13.97 -0.27
CA THR A 240 -17.81 -12.85 0.51
C THR A 240 -19.33 -12.79 0.43
N VAL A 241 -19.91 -12.92 -0.77
CA VAL A 241 -21.36 -12.91 -0.97
C VAL A 241 -22.02 -14.08 -0.21
N ILE A 242 -21.44 -15.27 -0.29
CA ILE A 242 -21.91 -16.44 0.47
C ILE A 242 -21.85 -16.15 1.97
N MET A 243 -20.73 -15.66 2.48
CA MET A 243 -20.56 -15.37 3.91
C MET A 243 -21.53 -14.30 4.43
N VAL A 244 -21.68 -13.19 3.69
CA VAL A 244 -22.63 -12.11 4.03
C VAL A 244 -24.06 -12.65 4.03
N THR A 245 -24.42 -13.48 3.04
CA THR A 245 -25.75 -14.11 2.95
C THR A 245 -26.00 -15.04 4.13
N LEU A 246 -25.03 -15.90 4.48
CA LEU A 246 -25.13 -16.81 5.62
C LEU A 246 -25.29 -16.05 6.95
N ILE A 247 -24.52 -14.98 7.15
CA ILE A 247 -24.64 -14.15 8.36
C ILE A 247 -25.98 -13.42 8.38
N ALA A 248 -26.45 -12.86 7.27
CA ALA A 248 -27.73 -12.17 7.20
C ALA A 248 -28.90 -13.12 7.52
N VAL A 249 -28.90 -14.32 6.93
CA VAL A 249 -29.93 -15.35 7.20
C VAL A 249 -29.83 -15.83 8.65
N GLY A 250 -28.62 -16.14 9.13
CA GLY A 250 -28.40 -16.57 10.51
C GLY A 250 -28.83 -15.52 11.53
N ALA A 251 -28.54 -14.25 11.28
CA ALA A 251 -28.95 -13.14 12.15
C ALA A 251 -30.46 -12.94 12.16
N THR A 252 -31.11 -13.06 11.00
CA THR A 252 -32.58 -12.95 10.89
C THR A 252 -33.26 -14.11 11.61
N TYR A 253 -32.75 -15.33 11.44
CA TYR A 253 -33.27 -16.53 12.10
C TYR A 253 -33.14 -16.45 13.62
N VAL A 254 -31.94 -16.12 14.12
CA VAL A 254 -31.67 -16.03 15.57
C VAL A 254 -32.50 -14.93 16.22
N ARG A 255 -32.74 -13.81 15.53
CA ARG A 255 -33.66 -12.76 16.01
C ARG A 255 -35.13 -13.20 16.01
N GLY A 256 -35.57 -13.92 14.98
CA GLY A 256 -36.92 -14.48 14.95
C GLY A 256 -37.18 -15.41 16.14
N GLN A 257 -36.21 -16.25 16.48
CA GLN A 257 -36.30 -17.15 17.62
C GLN A 257 -36.33 -16.42 18.98
N VAL A 258 -35.60 -15.33 19.15
CA VAL A 258 -35.67 -14.53 20.39
C VAL A 258 -37.02 -13.82 20.51
N LEU A 259 -37.57 -13.29 19.43
CA LEU A 259 -38.92 -12.72 19.45
C LEU A 259 -39.96 -13.76 19.90
N GLU A 260 -39.86 -14.99 19.42
CA GLU A 260 -40.73 -16.09 19.87
C GLU A 260 -40.53 -16.41 21.35
N GLN A 261 -39.29 -16.43 21.84
CA GLN A 261 -38.98 -16.67 23.26
C GLN A 261 -39.51 -15.55 24.17
N ASP A 262 -39.30 -14.29 23.83
CA ASP A 262 -39.76 -13.14 24.62
C ASP A 262 -41.29 -13.12 24.72
N ASN A 263 -41.99 -13.44 23.63
CA ASN A 263 -43.45 -13.57 23.64
C ASN A 263 -43.92 -14.72 24.57
N LEU A 264 -43.23 -15.87 24.56
CA LEU A 264 -43.54 -17.00 25.43
C LEU A 264 -43.26 -16.69 26.92
N GLU A 265 -42.22 -15.92 27.23
CA GLU A 265 -41.90 -15.51 28.61
C GLU A 265 -42.89 -14.47 29.15
N GLN A 266 -43.28 -13.48 28.35
CA GLN A 266 -44.34 -12.53 28.74
C GLN A 266 -45.65 -13.25 29.08
N GLN A 267 -45.99 -14.29 28.33
CA GLN A 267 -47.17 -15.13 28.58
C GLN A 267 -47.10 -15.93 29.88
N ARG A 268 -45.89 -16.28 30.37
CA ARG A 268 -45.72 -16.93 31.67
C ARG A 268 -45.81 -15.97 32.85
N VAL A 269 -45.51 -14.68 32.62
CA VAL A 269 -45.41 -13.66 33.69
C VAL A 269 -46.68 -12.84 33.84
N GLU A 270 -47.50 -12.69 32.79
CA GLU A 270 -48.88 -12.23 32.96
C GLU A 270 -49.78 -13.42 33.38
N PRO A 271 -50.11 -13.61 34.67
CA PRO A 271 -51.35 -14.31 34.96
C PRO A 271 -52.42 -13.47 34.28
N SER A 272 -53.25 -14.08 33.44
CA SER A 272 -54.42 -13.42 32.86
C SER A 272 -54.99 -12.50 33.93
N PRO A 273 -55.10 -11.17 33.72
CA PRO A 273 -56.05 -10.44 34.50
C PRO A 273 -57.36 -11.13 34.12
N VAL A 274 -57.84 -12.01 35.01
CA VAL A 274 -59.27 -12.15 35.18
C VAL A 274 -59.69 -10.72 35.39
N THR A 275 -60.12 -10.08 34.31
CA THR A 275 -60.68 -8.76 34.33
C THR A 275 -61.78 -8.92 35.35
N THR A 276 -61.51 -8.46 36.57
CA THR A 276 -62.57 -8.06 37.47
C THR A 276 -63.08 -6.75 36.89
N SER A 277 -63.55 -6.79 35.63
CA SER A 277 -64.65 -5.94 35.23
C SER A 277 -65.71 -6.33 36.23
N THR A 278 -65.95 -5.42 37.16
CA THR A 278 -67.11 -5.46 38.03
C THR A 278 -68.31 -5.34 37.10
N ASP A 279 -68.65 -6.44 36.43
CA ASP A 279 -69.73 -6.51 35.49
C ASP A 279 -70.97 -6.49 36.37
N LEU A 280 -71.54 -5.29 36.55
CA LEU A 280 -72.77 -5.07 37.33
C LEU A 280 -73.98 -5.87 36.79
N TYR A 281 -73.78 -6.65 35.72
CA TYR A 281 -74.74 -7.53 35.07
C TYR A 281 -74.39 -9.03 35.18
N ALA A 282 -73.38 -9.44 35.94
CA ALA A 282 -73.01 -10.85 36.16
C ALA A 282 -74.08 -11.70 36.88
N GLU A 283 -75.23 -11.12 37.22
CA GLU A 283 -76.39 -11.81 37.79
C GLU A 283 -77.38 -12.31 36.73
N PHE A 284 -77.14 -12.06 35.43
CA PHE A 284 -77.83 -12.75 34.35
C PHE A 284 -76.99 -13.91 33.83
N TYR A 285 -77.44 -15.14 34.11
CA TYR A 285 -76.86 -16.37 33.56
C TYR A 285 -76.85 -16.32 32.02
N LEU A 286 -75.68 -16.04 31.41
CA LEU A 286 -75.50 -16.30 29.98
C LEU A 286 -75.53 -17.82 29.74
N PRO A 287 -76.28 -18.31 28.74
CA PRO A 287 -76.31 -19.73 28.37
C PRO A 287 -74.89 -20.28 28.11
N ALA A 288 -74.64 -21.52 28.53
CA ALA A 288 -73.31 -22.16 28.43
C ALA A 288 -72.75 -22.18 26.99
N GLU A 289 -73.62 -22.21 25.97
CA GLU A 289 -73.26 -22.09 24.55
C GLU A 289 -72.58 -20.76 24.19
N LEU A 290 -73.02 -19.63 24.76
CA LEU A 290 -72.43 -18.32 24.46
C LEU A 290 -71.12 -18.09 25.22
N GLN A 291 -70.94 -18.73 26.38
CA GLN A 291 -69.66 -18.68 27.10
C GLN A 291 -68.57 -19.51 26.41
N SER A 292 -68.92 -20.62 25.76
CA SER A 292 -67.95 -21.40 24.97
C SER A 292 -67.60 -20.68 23.66
N GLU A 293 -68.56 -20.02 23.01
CA GLU A 293 -68.30 -19.17 21.85
C GLU A 293 -67.50 -17.92 22.20
N GLN A 294 -67.80 -17.22 23.30
CA GLN A 294 -67.04 -16.06 23.75
C GLN A 294 -65.58 -16.43 24.07
N ARG A 295 -65.34 -17.56 24.77
CA ARG A 295 -63.99 -18.07 25.02
C ARG A 295 -63.25 -18.47 23.74
N ALA A 296 -63.97 -19.00 22.75
CA ALA A 296 -63.41 -19.35 21.46
C ALA A 296 -63.10 -18.10 20.60
N ILE A 297 -63.90 -17.05 20.73
CA ILE A 297 -63.68 -15.74 20.08
C ILE A 297 -62.51 -15.02 20.75
N ASP A 298 -62.46 -14.97 22.08
CA ASP A 298 -61.37 -14.36 22.84
C ASP A 298 -60.05 -15.11 22.59
N SER A 299 -60.06 -16.45 22.55
CA SER A 299 -58.86 -17.22 22.17
C SER A 299 -58.39 -16.94 20.74
N ARG A 300 -59.33 -16.69 19.82
CA ARG A 300 -59.01 -16.38 18.41
C ARG A 300 -58.51 -14.96 18.25
N LEU A 301 -59.06 -13.99 18.98
CA LEU A 301 -58.60 -12.60 18.98
C LEU A 301 -57.21 -12.45 19.64
N ASP A 302 -56.95 -13.23 20.70
CA ASP A 302 -55.62 -13.36 21.29
C ASP A 302 -54.63 -13.99 20.30
N ASP A 303 -55.01 -15.06 19.59
CA ASP A 303 -54.14 -15.67 18.58
C ASP A 303 -53.91 -14.75 17.36
N GLU A 304 -54.92 -14.00 16.93
CA GLU A 304 -54.81 -13.04 15.83
C GLU A 304 -53.95 -11.81 16.21
N SER A 305 -54.09 -11.28 17.42
CA SER A 305 -53.23 -10.20 17.93
C SER A 305 -51.78 -10.67 18.11
N ARG A 306 -51.56 -11.88 18.63
CA ARG A 306 -50.23 -12.53 18.67
C ARG A 306 -49.60 -12.67 17.28
N LEU A 307 -50.39 -13.14 16.31
CA LEU A 307 -49.92 -13.25 14.93
C LEU A 307 -49.64 -11.88 14.31
N ALA A 308 -50.37 -10.84 14.70
CA ALA A 308 -50.12 -9.47 14.27
C ALA A 308 -48.83 -8.90 14.87
N ASP A 309 -48.57 -9.10 16.16
CA ASP A 309 -47.36 -8.65 16.85
C ASP A 309 -46.11 -9.40 16.38
N LEU A 310 -46.23 -10.71 16.17
CA LEU A 310 -45.18 -11.51 15.53
C LEU A 310 -44.92 -10.98 14.10
N LYS A 311 -45.96 -10.79 13.27
CA LYS A 311 -45.79 -10.26 11.91
C LYS A 311 -45.15 -8.87 11.90
N ALA A 312 -45.47 -8.01 12.86
CA ALA A 312 -44.86 -6.69 13.01
C ALA A 312 -43.38 -6.79 13.42
N GLY A 313 -43.04 -7.67 14.36
CA GLY A 313 -41.66 -7.92 14.79
C GLY A 313 -40.78 -8.46 13.66
N TRP A 314 -41.27 -9.42 12.87
CA TRP A 314 -40.59 -9.93 11.68
C TRP A 314 -40.33 -8.84 10.62
N GLY A 315 -41.24 -7.87 10.48
CA GLY A 315 -41.06 -6.72 9.60
C GLY A 315 -39.85 -5.86 9.98
N THR A 316 -39.66 -5.56 11.28
CA THR A 316 -38.50 -4.79 11.75
C THR A 316 -37.19 -5.54 11.50
N PHE A 317 -37.16 -6.86 11.70
CA PHE A 317 -35.96 -7.66 11.47
C PHE A 317 -35.57 -7.72 9.99
N LEU A 318 -36.55 -7.78 9.08
CA LEU A 318 -36.30 -7.70 7.65
C LEU A 318 -35.65 -6.36 7.27
N VAL A 319 -36.13 -5.25 7.83
CA VAL A 319 -35.54 -3.93 7.60
C VAL A 319 -34.09 -3.89 8.08
N LEU A 320 -33.79 -4.41 9.28
CA LEU A 320 -32.41 -4.48 9.77
C LEU A 320 -31.51 -5.37 8.88
N ALA A 321 -32.03 -6.48 8.35
CA ALA A 321 -31.27 -7.36 7.45
C ALA A 321 -30.94 -6.68 6.10
N VAL A 322 -31.87 -5.88 5.56
CA VAL A 322 -31.64 -5.09 4.35
C VAL A 322 -30.59 -4.01 4.59
N ILE A 323 -30.66 -3.32 5.73
CA ILE A 323 -29.64 -2.33 6.12
C ILE A 323 -28.26 -3.00 6.24
N PHE A 324 -28.19 -4.20 6.83
CA PHE A 324 -26.95 -4.98 6.90
C PHE A 324 -26.34 -5.25 5.53
N ILE A 325 -27.13 -5.76 4.59
CA ILE A 325 -26.65 -6.00 3.23
C ILE A 325 -26.17 -4.69 2.58
N PHE A 326 -26.88 -3.57 2.80
CA PHE A 326 -26.47 -2.28 2.30
C PHE A 326 -25.12 -1.81 2.87
N LEU A 327 -24.87 -1.99 4.18
CA LEU A 327 -23.58 -1.67 4.80
C LEU A 327 -22.44 -2.57 4.29
N GLN A 328 -22.72 -3.84 4.00
CA GLN A 328 -21.73 -4.71 3.37
C GLN A 328 -21.40 -4.27 1.93
N ILE A 329 -22.41 -3.82 1.16
CA ILE A 329 -22.18 -3.24 -0.18
C ILE A 329 -21.31 -1.98 -0.09
N LEU A 330 -21.59 -1.07 0.86
CA LEU A 330 -20.76 0.12 1.08
C LEU A 330 -19.31 -0.26 1.42
N SER A 331 -19.10 -1.29 2.23
CA SER A 331 -17.77 -1.80 2.58
C SER A 331 -17.02 -2.34 1.35
N ILE A 332 -17.71 -3.04 0.45
CA ILE A 332 -17.16 -3.50 -0.83
C ILE A 332 -16.82 -2.30 -1.73
N ILE A 333 -17.70 -1.30 -1.84
CA ILE A 333 -17.47 -0.08 -2.64
C ILE A 333 -16.23 0.66 -2.13
N MET A 334 -16.05 0.75 -0.81
CA MET A 334 -14.85 1.35 -0.22
C MET A 334 -13.60 0.58 -0.65
N GLY A 335 -13.58 -0.75 -0.51
CA GLY A 335 -12.49 -1.59 -1.00
C GLY A 335 -12.19 -1.41 -2.50
N TYR A 336 -13.25 -1.32 -3.31
CA TYR A 336 -13.16 -1.07 -4.74
C TYR A 336 -12.54 0.29 -5.07
N ARG A 337 -12.82 1.34 -4.30
CA ARG A 337 -12.22 2.67 -4.56
C ARG A 337 -10.79 2.79 -4.05
N THR A 338 -10.40 2.03 -3.04
CA THR A 338 -9.12 2.22 -2.33
C THR A 338 -8.04 1.18 -2.56
N GLY A 339 -8.34 0.06 -3.22
CA GLY A 339 -7.38 -1.04 -3.41
C GLY A 339 -6.61 -1.01 -4.74
N PHE A 340 -5.29 -0.86 -4.73
CA PHE A 340 -4.44 -0.84 -5.94
C PHE A 340 -4.24 -2.21 -6.57
N ALA A 341 -4.56 -2.37 -7.86
CA ALA A 341 -4.39 -3.65 -8.54
C ALA A 341 -3.00 -3.83 -9.17
N ALA A 342 -2.29 -2.76 -9.53
CA ALA A 342 -0.95 -2.88 -10.10
C ALA A 342 0.14 -3.14 -9.04
N ARG A 343 1.17 -3.91 -9.41
CA ARG A 343 2.21 -4.44 -8.51
C ARG A 343 2.86 -3.36 -7.64
N GLU A 344 3.21 -2.22 -8.24
CA GLU A 344 3.94 -1.13 -7.58
C GLU A 344 3.14 0.18 -7.55
N ALA A 345 1.82 0.12 -7.77
CA ALA A 345 1.00 1.33 -7.72
C ALA A 345 0.88 1.88 -6.29
N ALA A 346 0.86 1.02 -5.27
CA ALA A 346 0.85 1.48 -3.88
C ALA A 346 2.13 2.24 -3.50
N THR A 347 3.30 1.79 -3.98
CA THR A 347 4.59 2.43 -3.73
C THR A 347 4.73 3.73 -4.53
N ALA A 348 4.32 3.73 -5.81
CA ALA A 348 4.25 4.94 -6.65
C ALA A 348 3.27 5.98 -6.09
N ARG A 349 2.15 5.56 -5.50
CA ARG A 349 1.22 6.50 -4.84
C ARG A 349 1.83 7.08 -3.57
N ALA A 350 2.58 6.28 -2.81
CA ALA A 350 3.23 6.70 -1.58
C ALA A 350 4.39 7.68 -1.81
N SER A 351 5.09 7.60 -2.95
CA SER A 351 6.12 8.59 -3.33
C SER A 351 5.50 9.95 -3.67
N ILE A 352 4.36 9.98 -4.38
CA ILE A 352 3.63 11.20 -4.73
C ILE A 352 2.91 11.83 -3.53
N GLY A 353 2.41 11.03 -2.59
CA GLY A 353 1.72 11.54 -1.39
C GLY A 353 0.39 12.24 -1.70
N ARG A 354 -0.06 13.20 -0.86
CA ARG A 354 -1.40 13.81 -0.99
C ARG A 354 -1.50 14.90 -2.08
N PHE A 355 -0.42 15.12 -2.84
CA PHE A 355 -0.29 16.23 -3.76
C PHE A 355 -1.07 15.97 -5.06
N ARG A 356 -1.89 16.94 -5.48
CA ARG A 356 -2.62 16.91 -6.77
C ARG A 356 -1.81 17.49 -7.92
N THR A 357 -0.96 18.46 -7.63
CA THR A 357 -0.19 19.23 -8.62
C THR A 357 1.30 19.01 -8.39
N ARG A 358 2.07 18.92 -9.48
CA ARG A 358 3.53 18.82 -9.46
C ARG A 358 4.17 19.97 -8.71
N GLN A 359 3.74 21.20 -8.98
CA GLN A 359 4.27 22.39 -8.34
C GLN A 359 4.14 22.35 -6.81
N HIS A 360 2.94 22.07 -6.29
CA HIS A 360 2.73 21.97 -4.85
C HIS A 360 3.55 20.83 -4.20
N PHE A 361 3.78 19.74 -4.93
CA PHE A 361 4.69 18.68 -4.47
C PHE A 361 6.14 19.17 -4.36
N LEU A 362 6.64 19.84 -5.41
CA LEU A 362 8.00 20.36 -5.46
C LEU A 362 8.22 21.41 -4.37
N GLU A 363 7.36 22.42 -4.27
CA GLU A 363 7.45 23.48 -3.26
C GLU A 363 7.53 22.90 -1.83
N PHE A 364 6.69 21.91 -1.52
CA PHE A 364 6.69 21.28 -0.20
C PHE A 364 7.97 20.48 0.09
N HIS A 365 8.47 19.73 -0.89
CA HIS A 365 9.67 18.92 -0.71
C HIS A 365 10.95 19.76 -0.76
N GLU A 366 10.99 20.82 -1.55
CA GLU A 366 12.06 21.81 -1.58
C GLU A 366 12.13 22.60 -0.27
N ALA A 367 10.99 23.01 0.30
CA ALA A 367 10.94 23.63 1.63
C ALA A 367 11.48 22.69 2.73
N LYS A 368 11.25 21.37 2.62
CA LYS A 368 11.84 20.39 3.54
C LYS A 368 13.34 20.19 3.30
N ARG A 369 13.76 20.13 2.03
CA ARG A 369 15.18 20.02 1.65
C ARG A 369 15.96 21.20 2.20
N THR A 370 15.50 22.42 1.95
CA THR A 370 16.11 23.66 2.47
C THR A 370 16.20 23.66 3.99
N ASN A 371 15.15 23.23 4.70
CA ASN A 371 15.20 23.09 6.16
C ASN A 371 16.30 22.12 6.64
N VAL A 372 16.42 20.95 5.99
CA VAL A 372 17.49 19.98 6.30
C VAL A 372 18.87 20.56 6.02
N LEU A 373 19.05 21.24 4.88
CA LEU A 373 20.32 21.87 4.51
C LEU A 373 20.71 22.97 5.51
N MET A 374 19.77 23.87 5.86
CA MET A 374 19.99 24.92 6.85
C MET A 374 20.33 24.34 8.23
N ALA A 375 19.61 23.30 8.68
CA ALA A 375 19.88 22.66 9.96
C ALA A 375 21.26 21.96 9.99
N ALA A 376 21.64 21.31 8.89
CA ALA A 376 22.95 20.68 8.75
C ALA A 376 24.08 21.71 8.72
N GLN A 377 23.91 22.80 7.99
CA GLN A 377 24.87 23.89 7.88
C GLN A 377 25.05 24.60 9.23
N ALA A 378 23.96 24.94 9.92
CA ALA A 378 24.02 25.56 11.25
C ALA A 378 24.73 24.65 12.28
N ALA A 379 24.47 23.34 12.23
CA ALA A 379 25.18 22.38 13.09
C ALA A 379 26.68 22.28 12.75
N LEU A 380 27.04 22.38 11.46
CA LEU A 380 28.42 22.35 11.00
C LEU A 380 29.20 23.61 11.40
N GLU A 381 28.61 24.79 11.23
CA GLU A 381 29.20 26.06 11.68
C GLU A 381 29.40 26.09 13.19
N HIS A 382 28.42 25.58 13.95
CA HIS A 382 28.55 25.44 15.39
C HIS A 382 29.67 24.45 15.79
N LEU A 383 29.84 23.36 15.03
CA LEU A 383 30.96 22.43 15.24
C LEU A 383 32.30 23.10 14.98
N GLN A 384 32.44 23.78 13.84
CA GLN A 384 33.68 24.44 13.41
C GLN A 384 34.10 25.54 14.38
N THR A 385 33.17 26.39 14.81
CA THR A 385 33.44 27.43 15.82
C THR A 385 33.84 26.84 17.18
N THR A 386 33.21 25.74 17.60
CA THR A 386 33.56 25.06 18.84
C THR A 386 34.93 24.37 18.76
N MET A 387 35.27 23.80 17.60
CA MET A 387 36.58 23.21 17.34
C MET A 387 37.68 24.28 17.35
N LEU A 388 37.43 25.43 16.73
CA LEU A 388 38.37 26.57 16.73
C LEU A 388 38.64 27.06 18.16
N LYS A 389 37.58 27.37 18.94
CA LYS A 389 37.72 27.81 20.34
C LYS A 389 38.49 26.81 21.20
N ARG A 390 38.30 25.51 20.98
CA ARG A 390 39.04 24.47 21.71
C ARG A 390 40.48 24.34 21.25
N ALA A 391 40.75 24.45 19.96
CA ALA A 391 42.11 24.43 19.42
C ALA A 391 42.92 25.61 19.95
N GLU A 392 42.32 26.80 20.03
CA GLU A 392 42.90 27.99 20.64
C GLU A 392 43.19 27.77 22.13
N ALA A 393 42.23 27.25 22.89
CA ALA A 393 42.40 26.97 24.32
C ALA A 393 43.46 25.89 24.62
N GLN A 394 43.71 24.97 23.69
CA GLN A 394 44.71 23.91 23.82
C GLN A 394 46.09 24.30 23.29
N GLY A 395 46.27 25.51 22.77
CA GLY A 395 47.54 25.97 22.20
C GLY A 395 47.95 25.15 20.96
N ALA A 396 46.99 24.80 20.11
CA ALA A 396 47.25 24.01 18.92
C ALA A 396 48.17 24.72 17.91
N ALA A 397 48.84 23.94 17.05
CA ALA A 397 49.76 24.46 16.05
C ALA A 397 49.13 25.53 15.15
N PRO A 398 49.87 26.58 14.73
CA PRO A 398 49.35 27.71 13.97
C PRO A 398 48.76 27.30 12.61
N ASP A 399 49.33 26.26 11.97
CA ASP A 399 48.81 25.69 10.72
C ASP A 399 47.41 25.05 10.90
N LEU A 400 47.16 24.39 12.04
CA LEU A 400 45.84 23.83 12.34
C LEU A 400 44.78 24.93 12.53
N LEU A 401 45.15 26.02 13.22
CA LEU A 401 44.27 27.16 13.44
C LEU A 401 43.91 27.85 12.12
N LEU A 402 44.88 28.04 11.23
CA LEU A 402 44.65 28.63 9.91
C LEU A 402 43.69 27.77 9.07
N ARG A 403 43.81 26.44 9.12
CA ARG A 403 42.89 25.51 8.45
C ARG A 403 41.48 25.51 9.04
N LEU A 404 41.37 25.64 10.37
CA LEU A 404 40.07 25.78 11.04
C LEU A 404 39.40 27.12 10.69
N GLN A 405 40.18 28.19 10.50
CA GLN A 405 39.68 29.48 10.02
C GLN A 405 39.18 29.44 8.56
N GLN A 406 39.74 28.56 7.71
CA GLN A 406 39.23 28.28 6.36
C GLN A 406 37.91 27.46 6.33
N ALA A 407 37.12 27.52 7.40
CA ALA A 407 35.84 26.82 7.53
C ALA A 407 34.79 27.23 6.48
N GLY A 408 34.84 28.48 5.98
CA GLY A 408 33.86 29.01 5.03
C GLY A 408 33.81 28.27 3.68
N GLU A 409 34.88 27.56 3.30
CA GLU A 409 34.90 26.75 2.07
C GLU A 409 34.25 25.38 2.26
N ARG A 410 34.13 24.89 3.51
CA ARG A 410 33.64 23.58 3.89
C ARG A 410 32.16 23.63 4.29
N THR A 411 31.28 23.70 3.30
CA THR A 411 29.82 23.71 3.47
C THR A 411 29.21 22.31 3.34
N PHE A 412 28.07 22.08 4.00
CA PHE A 412 27.37 20.79 3.91
C PHE A 412 26.97 20.41 2.47
N GLU A 413 26.55 21.38 1.65
CA GLU A 413 26.12 21.14 0.27
C GLU A 413 27.29 20.63 -0.61
N LYS A 414 28.43 21.33 -0.61
CA LYS A 414 29.66 20.86 -1.29
C LYS A 414 30.11 19.48 -0.83
N TRP A 415 29.97 19.17 0.46
CA TRP A 415 30.29 17.83 0.98
C TRP A 415 29.33 16.78 0.42
N LEU A 416 28.04 17.11 0.37
CA LEU A 416 27.00 16.22 -0.16
C LEU A 416 27.22 15.96 -1.66
N GLU A 417 27.45 17.01 -2.45
CA GLU A 417 27.77 16.91 -3.88
C GLU A 417 28.95 15.96 -4.12
N ARG A 418 30.06 16.15 -3.40
CA ARG A 418 31.24 15.30 -3.51
C ARG A 418 30.96 13.82 -3.20
N GLU A 419 30.10 13.54 -2.21
CA GLU A 419 29.78 12.18 -1.80
C GLU A 419 28.68 11.54 -2.67
N THR A 420 27.91 12.35 -3.41
CA THR A 420 26.90 11.88 -4.37
C THR A 420 27.46 11.62 -5.76
N LEU A 421 28.56 12.27 -6.15
CA LEU A 421 29.24 11.99 -7.42
C LEU A 421 29.89 10.60 -7.35
N PRO A 422 29.70 9.74 -8.38
CA PRO A 422 30.43 8.48 -8.47
C PRO A 422 31.92 8.79 -8.52
N ARG A 423 32.69 8.21 -7.60
CA ARG A 423 34.15 8.36 -7.62
C ARG A 423 34.67 7.80 -8.96
N PRO A 424 35.47 8.55 -9.73
CA PRO A 424 36.06 8.01 -10.95
C PRO A 424 36.88 6.77 -10.57
N GLY A 425 36.46 5.60 -11.08
CA GLY A 425 37.09 4.30 -10.81
C GLY A 425 36.38 3.36 -9.84
N TYR A 426 35.20 3.69 -9.30
CA TYR A 426 34.43 2.76 -8.44
C TYR A 426 33.40 1.95 -9.23
N ARG A 427 33.64 0.64 -9.38
CA ARG A 427 32.68 -0.34 -9.91
C ARG A 427 31.87 -0.89 -8.71
N PRO A 428 30.52 -0.90 -8.75
CA PRO A 428 29.70 -1.34 -7.61
C PRO A 428 29.92 -2.80 -7.15
N GLU A 429 30.59 -3.62 -7.95
CA GLU A 429 30.81 -5.05 -7.70
C GLU A 429 31.84 -5.33 -6.60
N ASP A 430 32.71 -4.37 -6.24
CA ASP A 430 33.82 -4.61 -5.31
C ASP A 430 33.45 -4.49 -3.82
N SER A 431 32.19 -4.20 -3.48
CA SER A 431 31.72 -4.07 -2.09
C SER A 431 30.76 -5.15 -1.62
N ALA A 432 30.47 -6.16 -2.45
CA ALA A 432 29.66 -7.32 -2.05
C ALA A 432 30.47 -8.43 -1.36
N THR A 433 31.80 -8.33 -1.32
CA THR A 433 32.67 -9.42 -0.84
C THR A 433 33.47 -9.01 0.39
N SER A 434 32.79 -8.66 1.49
CA SER A 434 33.41 -8.59 2.83
C SER A 434 32.35 -8.55 3.93
N GLN A 435 31.61 -9.66 4.09
CA GLN A 435 31.07 -10.11 5.39
C GLN A 435 30.44 -11.50 5.23
N GLU A 436 31.27 -12.53 5.25
CA GLU A 436 30.81 -13.87 5.62
C GLU A 436 31.93 -14.58 6.40
N ALA A 437 31.65 -14.88 7.67
CA ALA A 437 32.52 -15.64 8.55
C ALA A 437 32.46 -17.13 8.19
N PRO A 438 33.53 -17.93 8.45
CA PRO A 438 33.71 -19.21 7.79
C PRO A 438 32.88 -20.32 8.45
N ALA A 439 31.99 -20.95 7.68
CA ALA A 439 31.44 -22.25 8.02
C ALA A 439 32.31 -23.36 7.39
N ARG A 440 32.66 -24.34 8.22
CA ARG A 440 33.49 -25.50 7.91
C ARG A 440 32.83 -26.42 6.87
N GLY A 441 33.66 -26.93 5.97
CA GLY A 441 33.58 -28.31 5.46
C GLY A 441 33.02 -28.48 4.05
N GLY A 442 33.81 -29.14 3.20
CA GLY A 442 33.27 -29.96 2.11
C GLY A 442 33.80 -29.71 0.71
N LEU A 443 34.92 -30.37 0.40
CA LEU A 443 35.25 -31.04 -0.87
C LEU A 443 35.47 -30.22 -2.16
N GLN A 444 36.75 -30.18 -2.53
CA GLN A 444 37.26 -30.04 -3.90
C GLN A 444 36.70 -31.11 -4.84
N ILE A 445 36.32 -30.73 -6.07
CA ILE A 445 36.48 -31.56 -7.27
C ILE A 445 36.95 -30.69 -8.45
N VAL A 446 38.24 -30.84 -8.78
CA VAL A 446 38.86 -31.09 -10.10
C VAL A 446 38.42 -30.26 -11.33
N GLN A 447 39.37 -29.49 -11.88
CA GLN A 447 39.45 -29.11 -13.30
C GLN A 447 39.98 -30.28 -14.16
N ALA A 448 39.45 -30.44 -15.38
CA ALA A 448 40.20 -30.89 -16.56
C ALA A 448 39.34 -30.73 -17.85
N PRO A 449 39.94 -30.76 -19.07
CA PRO A 449 39.65 -29.80 -20.14
C PRO A 449 39.10 -30.39 -21.47
N GLY A 450 38.56 -29.51 -22.31
CA GLY A 450 38.76 -29.54 -23.78
C GLY A 450 37.77 -30.29 -24.68
N SER A 451 37.54 -29.68 -25.86
CA SER A 451 36.92 -30.21 -27.10
C SER A 451 35.39 -30.33 -27.09
N GLY A 452 34.59 -29.81 -28.02
CA GLY A 452 34.82 -29.24 -29.35
C GLY A 452 33.49 -29.31 -30.12
N ALA A 453 33.36 -28.51 -31.18
CA ALA A 453 32.32 -28.55 -32.23
C ALA A 453 30.94 -27.94 -31.94
N ASN A 454 30.70 -26.72 -32.44
CA ASN A 454 29.98 -26.52 -33.71
C ASN A 454 29.94 -25.03 -34.05
N ALA A 455 30.89 -24.62 -34.89
CA ALA A 455 30.89 -23.34 -35.58
C ALA A 455 30.50 -23.61 -37.05
N ALA A 456 29.25 -23.31 -37.39
CA ALA A 456 28.82 -23.05 -38.76
C ALA A 456 27.56 -22.18 -38.69
N ASN A 457 27.62 -21.03 -39.37
CA ASN A 457 26.60 -19.97 -39.51
C ASN A 457 26.58 -18.88 -38.43
N GLN A 458 27.59 -18.00 -38.47
CA GLN A 458 27.46 -16.60 -38.04
C GLN A 458 27.84 -15.70 -39.23
N PRO A 459 27.03 -14.69 -39.58
CA PRO A 459 27.36 -13.76 -40.66
C PRO A 459 28.55 -12.89 -40.27
N ASP A 460 29.31 -12.48 -41.28
CA ASP A 460 30.60 -11.78 -41.18
C ASP A 460 30.67 -10.76 -40.04
N SER A 461 31.69 -10.91 -39.20
CA SER A 461 31.98 -10.01 -38.09
C SER A 461 32.28 -8.60 -38.61
N ILE A 462 31.58 -7.62 -38.05
CA ILE A 462 31.86 -6.19 -38.27
C ILE A 462 33.25 -5.90 -37.68
N LEU A 463 34.30 -6.05 -38.49
CA LEU A 463 35.67 -5.68 -38.14
C LEU A 463 35.75 -4.15 -38.00
N LEU A 464 36.03 -3.71 -36.77
CA LEU A 464 36.37 -2.32 -36.47
C LEU A 464 37.86 -2.11 -36.68
N ASP A 465 38.22 -1.05 -37.41
CA ASP A 465 39.61 -0.68 -37.63
C ASP A 465 40.18 -0.03 -36.36
N GLU A 466 41.35 -0.47 -35.92
CA GLU A 466 41.99 0.03 -34.69
C GLU A 466 42.41 1.50 -34.84
N ALA A 467 42.73 1.95 -36.07
CA ALA A 467 43.01 3.35 -36.36
C ALA A 467 41.78 4.25 -36.14
N GLU A 468 40.59 3.75 -36.45
CA GLU A 468 39.31 4.47 -36.26
C GLU A 468 38.99 4.62 -34.77
N ILE A 469 39.19 3.55 -33.99
CA ILE A 469 38.99 3.55 -32.53
C ILE A 469 39.90 4.60 -31.87
N VAL A 470 41.19 4.62 -32.22
CA VAL A 470 42.14 5.59 -31.66
C VAL A 470 41.74 7.03 -32.03
N SER A 471 41.33 7.28 -33.28
CA SER A 471 40.92 8.62 -33.71
C SER A 471 39.73 9.17 -32.92
N TRP A 472 38.74 8.32 -32.61
CA TRP A 472 37.57 8.69 -31.81
C TRP A 472 37.92 8.88 -30.34
N MET A 473 38.80 8.03 -29.80
CA MET A 473 39.30 8.20 -28.44
C MET A 473 40.03 9.53 -28.27
N THR A 474 40.89 9.91 -29.21
CA THR A 474 41.61 11.19 -29.18
C THR A 474 40.66 12.37 -29.36
N ARG A 475 39.66 12.25 -30.25
CA ARG A 475 38.71 13.33 -30.54
C ARG A 475 37.74 13.62 -29.38
N PHE A 476 37.30 12.58 -28.66
CA PHE A 476 36.24 12.70 -27.67
C PHE A 476 36.68 12.42 -26.22
N GLY A 477 37.94 12.05 -26.00
CA GLY A 477 38.47 11.70 -24.68
C GLY A 477 37.78 10.47 -24.07
N TRP A 478 37.23 9.58 -24.90
CA TRP A 478 36.47 8.42 -24.45
C TRP A 478 37.38 7.23 -24.13
N SER A 479 36.92 6.37 -23.21
CA SER A 479 37.56 5.07 -22.98
C SER A 479 37.38 4.14 -24.20
N ARG A 480 38.29 3.18 -24.37
CA ARG A 480 38.27 2.24 -25.50
C ARG A 480 36.96 1.46 -25.59
N GLU A 481 36.46 0.93 -24.47
CA GLU A 481 35.19 0.19 -24.40
C GLU A 481 33.99 1.03 -24.84
N ARG A 482 33.94 2.31 -24.43
CA ARG A 482 32.88 3.25 -24.83
C ARG A 482 32.97 3.58 -26.32
N THR A 483 34.18 3.71 -26.85
CA THR A 483 34.42 4.03 -28.26
C THR A 483 34.03 2.86 -29.16
N VAL A 484 34.44 1.64 -28.80
CA VAL A 484 34.09 0.41 -29.50
C VAL A 484 32.57 0.17 -29.49
N SER A 485 31.91 0.31 -28.34
CA SER A 485 30.46 0.13 -28.25
C SER A 485 29.68 1.20 -29.04
N ALA A 486 30.16 2.45 -29.06
CA ALA A 486 29.57 3.50 -29.89
C ALA A 486 29.75 3.23 -31.40
N LEU A 487 30.93 2.79 -31.82
CA LEU A 487 31.22 2.45 -33.21
C LEU A 487 30.42 1.23 -33.69
N LEU A 488 30.30 0.18 -32.86
CA LEU A 488 29.44 -0.97 -33.17
C LEU A 488 27.99 -0.52 -33.34
N LYS A 489 27.46 0.25 -32.39
CA LYS A 489 26.08 0.76 -32.46
C LYS A 489 25.85 1.64 -33.70
N HIS A 490 26.85 2.41 -34.11
CA HIS A 490 26.77 3.22 -35.33
C HIS A 490 26.78 2.36 -36.60
N ARG A 491 27.69 1.38 -36.70
CA ARG A 491 27.77 0.43 -37.83
C ARG A 491 26.51 -0.43 -37.93
N THR A 492 25.99 -0.95 -36.83
CA THR A 492 24.75 -1.72 -36.83
C THR A 492 23.58 -0.88 -37.36
N ARG A 493 23.48 0.40 -36.98
CA ARG A 493 22.46 1.30 -37.51
C ARG A 493 22.62 1.58 -39.00
N GLN A 494 23.85 1.70 -39.49
CA GLN A 494 24.10 1.87 -40.92
C GLN A 494 23.75 0.63 -41.72
N PHE A 495 24.12 -0.57 -41.23
CA PHE A 495 23.75 -1.84 -41.84
C PHE A 495 22.23 -2.03 -41.90
N SER A 496 21.51 -1.76 -40.80
CA SER A 496 20.05 -1.84 -40.80
C SER A 496 19.41 -0.82 -41.75
N ALA A 497 20.01 0.36 -41.91
CA ALA A 497 19.51 1.37 -42.85
C ALA A 497 19.77 0.99 -44.32
N SER A 498 20.92 0.37 -44.63
CA SER A 498 21.20 -0.11 -45.99
C SER A 498 20.31 -1.29 -46.38
N GLU A 499 20.09 -2.26 -45.49
CA GLU A 499 19.18 -3.40 -45.73
C GLU A 499 17.73 -2.93 -45.97
N LEU A 500 17.28 -1.91 -45.23
CA LEU A 500 15.95 -1.31 -45.45
C LEU A 500 15.85 -0.60 -46.81
N SER A 501 16.93 0.02 -47.29
CA SER A 501 16.94 0.66 -48.61
C SER A 501 16.95 -0.36 -49.76
N GLU A 502 17.71 -1.44 -49.61
CA GLU A 502 17.85 -2.49 -50.62
C GLU A 502 16.54 -3.30 -50.76
N ASN A 503 15.87 -3.57 -49.63
CA ASN A 503 14.54 -4.18 -49.62
C ASN A 503 13.47 -3.26 -50.22
N ALA A 504 13.53 -1.95 -49.95
CA ALA A 504 12.60 -0.98 -50.55
C ALA A 504 12.79 -0.85 -52.07
N GLU A 505 14.03 -0.93 -52.56
CA GLU A 505 14.33 -0.89 -53.99
C GLU A 505 13.89 -2.17 -54.71
N SER A 506 14.03 -3.34 -54.06
CA SER A 506 13.52 -4.63 -54.53
C SER A 506 11.97 -4.65 -54.61
N ASP A 507 11.28 -4.11 -53.60
CA ASP A 507 9.82 -4.00 -53.59
C ASP A 507 9.28 -3.05 -54.68
N MET A 508 10.01 -1.96 -54.97
CA MET A 508 9.64 -1.06 -56.08
C MET A 508 9.80 -1.72 -57.46
N LEU A 509 10.75 -2.64 -57.62
CA LEU A 509 10.95 -3.38 -58.87
C LEU A 509 9.90 -4.49 -59.06
N GLN A 510 9.45 -5.14 -57.98
CA GLN A 510 8.41 -6.17 -58.06
C GLN A 510 7.01 -5.60 -58.35
N ASN A 511 6.73 -4.35 -57.96
CA ASN A 511 5.41 -3.72 -58.12
C ASN A 511 5.16 -3.06 -59.51
N LYS A 512 6.04 -3.29 -60.49
CA LYS A 512 5.93 -2.76 -61.88
C LYS A 512 5.50 -3.78 -62.94
N LEU A 513 4.81 -4.86 -62.57
CA LEU A 513 4.19 -5.80 -63.54
C LEU A 513 2.65 -5.69 -63.50
N PRO A 514 1.96 -5.33 -64.61
CA PRO A 514 0.52 -5.10 -64.57
C PRO A 514 -0.27 -6.42 -64.73
N PHE A 515 -0.88 -6.92 -63.66
CA PHE A 515 -1.83 -8.02 -63.73
C PHE A 515 -3.28 -7.51 -63.88
N ARG A 516 -3.77 -7.56 -65.12
CA ARG A 516 -5.12 -7.23 -65.57
C ARG A 516 -6.12 -8.30 -65.12
N LYS A 517 -7.09 -7.96 -64.25
CA LYS A 517 -8.27 -8.81 -63.95
C LYS A 517 -9.53 -8.23 -64.58
N GLY A 518 -10.08 -8.93 -65.57
CA GLY A 518 -11.42 -8.70 -66.09
C GLY A 518 -12.47 -9.43 -65.24
N ARG A 519 -13.54 -8.71 -64.88
CA ARG A 519 -14.88 -9.29 -64.65
C ARG A 519 -15.72 -9.07 -65.92
N PRO A 520 -16.82 -9.81 -66.11
CA PRO A 520 -18.10 -9.22 -65.71
C PRO A 520 -19.09 -10.20 -65.06
N ARG A 521 -20.04 -9.62 -64.32
CA ARG A 521 -21.35 -10.16 -63.88
C ARG A 521 -22.40 -9.89 -64.99
N PRO A 522 -23.65 -10.42 -64.97
CA PRO A 522 -24.38 -11.14 -63.91
C PRO A 522 -24.33 -12.65 -63.98
#